data_AF-A0AAN6LUK0-F1
#
_entry.id   AF-A0AAN6LUK0-F1
#
_cell.length_a   1.000
_cell.length_b   1.000
_cell.length_c   1.000
_cell.angle_alpha   90.00
_cell.angle_beta   90.00
_cell.angle_gamma   90.00
#
_symmetry.space_group_name_H-M   'P 1'
#
loop_
_entity.id
_entity.type
_entity.pdbx_description
1 polymer ?
#
loop_
_entity_poly.entity_id
_entity_poly.type
_entity_poly.pdbx_seq_one_letter_code
_entity_poly.pdbx_strand_id
1 'polypeptide(L)'
;MASHTKQIDYYLAEKALPEPSFDANGPVDLQIPPQIEQARASVLQATQELNDLLQGPRELLFNHHHNRLVYPKLISHFEIAKKIPVDGEVSFTDLAADIGIEHGALAPHSAASRQIADNLLVASWVDANVDEMWPAAEKVVDALTKWPEAAEVNQTDFSLANDTDLPFYAVLAQNPDRARRFGGAMSFFTTGDGYSLRHLTEGYPWDFVKSGTVIDLGGSHGDAAFALAKKYPDLKVIVQELPEVVANSKEEEALNVKFMIHDLFQPQPIKDADVNLFRWTCTTGRISTAYRYFVFKGVKQPEGSRLAILETVWDA
;
A
#
# COMPACT_ATOMS: atom_id res chain seq x y z
N MET A 1 -15.95 -2.19 -25.14
CA MET A 1 -16.78 -2.57 -23.97
C MET A 1 -17.39 -3.97 -24.12
N ALA A 2 -18.43 -4.19 -24.94
CA ALA A 2 -19.17 -5.45 -24.98
C ALA A 2 -18.33 -6.73 -25.23
N SER A 3 -17.31 -6.67 -26.10
CA SER A 3 -16.42 -7.83 -26.33
C SER A 3 -15.59 -8.19 -25.09
N HIS A 4 -15.10 -7.20 -24.35
CA HIS A 4 -14.30 -7.42 -23.15
C HIS A 4 -15.16 -7.87 -21.97
N THR A 5 -16.37 -7.31 -21.82
CA THR A 5 -17.34 -7.79 -20.83
C THR A 5 -17.65 -9.28 -21.05
N LYS A 6 -17.92 -9.68 -22.30
CA LYS A 6 -18.14 -11.11 -22.65
C LYS A 6 -16.95 -12.00 -22.31
N GLN A 7 -15.71 -11.52 -22.47
CA GLN A 7 -14.52 -12.28 -22.10
C GLN A 7 -14.47 -12.54 -20.59
N ILE A 8 -14.80 -11.53 -19.79
CA ILE A 8 -14.85 -11.63 -18.33
C ILE A 8 -15.97 -12.59 -17.91
N ASP A 9 -17.18 -12.39 -18.43
CA ASP A 9 -18.34 -13.25 -18.12
C ASP A 9 -18.07 -14.71 -18.48
N TYR A 10 -17.48 -14.96 -19.65
CA TYR A 10 -17.11 -16.30 -20.08
C TYR A 10 -16.10 -16.94 -19.14
N TYR A 11 -15.07 -16.19 -18.73
CA TYR A 11 -14.05 -16.69 -17.81
C TYR A 11 -14.65 -17.06 -16.45
N LEU A 12 -15.46 -16.17 -15.86
CA LEU A 12 -16.11 -16.43 -14.58
C LEU A 12 -17.00 -17.68 -14.65
N ALA A 13 -17.79 -17.81 -15.72
CA ALA A 13 -18.63 -18.98 -15.95
C ALA A 13 -17.82 -20.27 -16.16
N GLU A 14 -16.75 -20.23 -16.97
CA GLU A 14 -15.89 -21.39 -17.26
C GLU A 14 -15.20 -21.90 -15.99
N LYS A 15 -14.78 -21.00 -15.09
CA LYS A 15 -14.13 -21.34 -13.82
C LYS A 15 -15.09 -21.53 -12.65
N ALA A 16 -16.40 -21.41 -12.89
CA ALA A 16 -17.43 -21.45 -11.86
C ALA A 16 -17.16 -20.46 -10.70
N LEU A 17 -16.65 -19.27 -11.04
CA LEU A 17 -16.39 -18.19 -10.11
C LEU A 17 -17.64 -17.32 -9.90
N PRO A 18 -17.81 -16.72 -8.71
CA PRO A 18 -18.95 -15.85 -8.43
C PRO A 18 -18.93 -14.57 -9.27
N GLU A 19 -20.11 -14.08 -9.64
CA GLU A 19 -20.27 -12.80 -10.34
C GLU A 19 -20.09 -11.60 -9.40
N PRO A 20 -19.61 -10.44 -9.90
CA PRO A 20 -19.55 -9.22 -9.12
C PRO A 20 -20.92 -8.81 -8.58
N SER A 21 -20.98 -8.42 -7.30
CA SER A 21 -22.22 -8.02 -6.65
C SER A 21 -21.99 -6.90 -5.63
N PHE A 22 -23.02 -6.07 -5.41
CA PHE A 22 -23.03 -5.07 -4.33
C PHE A 22 -23.52 -5.63 -2.98
N ASP A 23 -24.04 -6.86 -2.98
CA ASP A 23 -24.48 -7.56 -1.77
C ASP A 23 -23.34 -7.67 -0.74
N ALA A 24 -23.65 -7.62 0.56
CA ALA A 24 -22.66 -7.70 1.63
C ALA A 24 -21.84 -9.01 1.63
N ASN A 25 -22.37 -10.07 1.02
CA ASN A 25 -21.71 -11.37 0.83
C ASN A 25 -21.18 -11.58 -0.60
N GLY A 26 -21.16 -10.52 -1.43
CA GLY A 26 -20.57 -10.57 -2.77
C GLY A 26 -19.06 -10.87 -2.76
N PRO A 27 -18.48 -11.34 -3.88
CA PRO A 27 -17.06 -11.66 -3.94
C PRO A 27 -16.19 -10.41 -3.76
N VAL A 28 -15.25 -10.50 -2.81
CA VAL A 28 -14.25 -9.44 -2.55
C VAL A 28 -13.14 -9.44 -3.59
N ASP A 29 -12.73 -10.62 -4.05
CA ASP A 29 -11.80 -10.82 -5.16
C ASP A 29 -12.49 -11.65 -6.25
N LEU A 30 -12.42 -11.14 -7.48
CA LEU A 30 -12.98 -11.79 -8.66
C LEU A 30 -12.05 -12.89 -9.21
N GLN A 31 -10.83 -13.04 -8.64
CA GLN A 31 -9.82 -14.02 -9.04
C GLN A 31 -9.49 -13.93 -10.54
N ILE A 32 -9.47 -12.69 -11.05
CA ILE A 32 -9.21 -12.43 -12.46
C ILE A 32 -7.69 -12.59 -12.70
N PRO A 33 -7.28 -13.50 -13.61
CA PRO A 33 -5.87 -13.74 -13.86
C PRO A 33 -5.30 -12.66 -14.80
N PRO A 34 -3.97 -12.49 -14.86
CA PRO A 34 -3.33 -11.44 -15.67
C PRO A 34 -3.79 -11.40 -17.15
N GLN A 35 -4.14 -12.55 -17.73
CA GLN A 35 -4.60 -12.65 -19.12
C GLN A 35 -5.98 -12.01 -19.35
N ILE A 36 -6.84 -11.95 -18.31
CA ILE A 36 -8.16 -11.35 -18.37
C ILE A 36 -8.15 -9.92 -17.80
N GLU A 37 -7.13 -9.56 -17.00
CA GLU A 37 -7.03 -8.23 -16.38
C GLU A 37 -7.00 -7.10 -17.41
N GLN A 38 -6.38 -7.32 -18.58
CA GLN A 38 -6.42 -6.33 -19.66
C GLN A 38 -7.84 -6.04 -20.16
N ALA A 39 -8.69 -7.08 -20.26
CA ALA A 39 -10.10 -6.91 -20.63
C ALA A 39 -10.86 -6.15 -19.54
N ARG A 40 -10.63 -6.46 -18.27
CA ARG A 40 -11.21 -5.75 -17.12
C ARG A 40 -10.82 -4.27 -17.12
N ALA A 41 -9.53 -3.96 -17.23
CA ALA A 41 -9.03 -2.58 -17.31
C ALA A 41 -9.65 -1.80 -18.48
N SER A 42 -9.77 -2.44 -19.64
CA SER A 42 -10.39 -1.83 -20.83
C SER A 42 -11.88 -1.54 -20.63
N VAL A 43 -12.62 -2.41 -19.91
CA VAL A 43 -14.02 -2.13 -19.56
C VAL A 43 -14.12 -0.97 -18.59
N LEU A 44 -13.32 -0.98 -17.51
CA LEU A 44 -13.34 0.08 -16.49
C LEU A 44 -13.04 1.46 -17.10
N GLN A 45 -11.97 1.55 -17.91
CA GLN A 45 -11.60 2.79 -18.59
C GLN A 45 -12.72 3.26 -19.53
N ALA A 46 -13.28 2.37 -20.36
CA ALA A 46 -14.36 2.73 -21.28
C ALA A 46 -15.63 3.17 -20.55
N THR A 47 -15.94 2.57 -19.39
CA THR A 47 -17.09 2.99 -18.58
C THR A 47 -16.88 4.34 -17.92
N GLN A 48 -15.66 4.65 -17.48
CA GLN A 48 -15.32 5.97 -16.93
C GLN A 48 -15.35 7.03 -18.03
N GLU A 49 -14.73 6.76 -19.19
CA GLU A 49 -14.76 7.68 -20.32
C GLU A 49 -16.19 7.97 -20.79
N LEU A 50 -17.03 6.93 -20.90
CA LEU A 50 -18.44 7.13 -21.25
C LEU A 50 -19.18 7.95 -20.18
N ASN A 51 -18.92 7.70 -18.90
CA ASN A 51 -19.50 8.48 -17.80
C ASN A 51 -19.09 9.97 -17.88
N ASP A 52 -17.82 10.24 -18.19
CA ASP A 52 -17.28 11.61 -18.30
C ASP A 52 -17.84 12.33 -19.54
N LEU A 53 -17.89 11.64 -20.69
CA LEU A 53 -18.45 12.18 -21.93
C LEU A 53 -19.93 12.55 -21.79
N LEU A 54 -20.71 11.74 -21.07
CA LEU A 54 -22.14 11.99 -20.88
C LEU A 54 -22.43 13.11 -19.87
N GLN A 55 -21.54 13.34 -18.88
CA GLN A 55 -21.62 14.51 -18.00
C GLN A 55 -21.31 15.80 -18.78
N GLY A 56 -20.35 15.72 -19.71
CA GLY A 56 -19.86 16.87 -20.46
C GLY A 56 -18.90 17.75 -19.63
N PRO A 57 -18.12 18.60 -20.30
CA PRO A 57 -16.97 19.29 -19.71
C PRO A 57 -17.32 20.24 -18.57
N ARG A 58 -18.52 20.83 -18.61
CA ARG A 58 -18.99 21.72 -17.54
C ARG A 58 -19.19 20.93 -16.24
N GLU A 59 -19.97 19.86 -16.29
CA GLU A 59 -20.31 19.10 -15.10
C GLU A 59 -19.09 18.39 -14.52
N LEU A 60 -18.10 18.02 -15.34
CA LEU A 60 -16.81 17.52 -14.86
C LEU A 60 -16.08 18.50 -13.93
N LEU A 61 -16.19 19.82 -14.17
CA LEU A 61 -15.57 20.85 -13.32
C LEU A 61 -16.39 21.11 -12.05
N PHE A 62 -17.71 20.90 -12.08
CA PHE A 62 -18.59 21.07 -10.92
C PHE A 62 -18.73 19.79 -10.09
N ASN A 63 -18.15 18.68 -10.55
CA ASN A 63 -18.29 17.41 -9.87
C ASN A 63 -17.56 17.42 -8.51
N HIS A 64 -18.31 17.15 -7.44
CA HIS A 64 -17.82 17.16 -6.06
C HIS A 64 -17.15 15.84 -5.65
N HIS A 65 -16.34 15.26 -6.52
CA HIS A 65 -15.63 14.01 -6.20
C HIS A 65 -14.75 14.10 -4.95
N HIS A 66 -14.24 15.29 -4.60
CA HIS A 66 -13.52 15.53 -3.34
C HIS A 66 -14.34 15.20 -2.09
N ASN A 67 -15.67 15.39 -2.12
CA ASN A 67 -16.55 15.05 -1.00
C ASN A 67 -16.65 13.53 -0.77
N ARG A 68 -16.18 12.69 -1.70
CA ARG A 68 -16.21 11.23 -1.53
C ARG A 68 -15.33 10.75 -0.39
N LEU A 69 -14.30 11.51 0.01
CA LEU A 69 -13.42 11.16 1.14
C LEU A 69 -14.04 11.50 2.51
N VAL A 70 -15.11 12.30 2.55
CA VAL A 70 -15.86 12.59 3.79
C VAL A 70 -16.47 11.31 4.36
N TYR A 71 -17.00 10.43 3.50
CA TYR A 71 -17.62 9.17 3.94
C TYR A 71 -16.63 8.20 4.62
N PRO A 72 -15.50 7.82 4.00
CA PRO A 72 -14.51 6.99 4.68
C PRO A 72 -13.92 7.70 5.91
N LYS A 73 -13.80 9.03 5.91
CA LYS A 73 -13.38 9.79 7.09
C LYS A 73 -14.38 9.63 8.24
N LEU A 74 -15.68 9.73 7.96
CA LEU A 74 -16.75 9.51 8.94
C LEU A 74 -16.70 8.07 9.48
N ILE A 75 -16.59 7.09 8.58
CA ILE A 75 -16.52 5.66 8.92
C ILE A 75 -15.32 5.37 9.83
N SER A 76 -14.16 5.90 9.47
CA SER A 76 -12.91 5.77 10.23
C SER A 76 -13.03 6.44 11.61
N HIS A 77 -13.40 7.72 11.63
CA HIS A 77 -13.42 8.54 12.86
C HIS A 77 -14.37 7.99 13.93
N PHE A 78 -15.57 7.55 13.53
CA PHE A 78 -16.56 7.01 14.45
C PHE A 78 -16.51 5.48 14.58
N GLU A 79 -15.53 4.83 13.94
CA GLU A 79 -15.40 3.37 13.85
C GLU A 79 -16.72 2.68 13.40
N ILE A 80 -17.45 3.32 12.48
CA ILE A 80 -18.82 2.93 12.10
C ILE A 80 -18.86 1.47 11.64
N ALA A 81 -17.87 1.06 10.84
CA ALA A 81 -17.81 -0.31 10.33
C ALA A 81 -17.71 -1.36 11.44
N LYS A 82 -17.07 -1.06 12.58
CA LYS A 82 -16.96 -1.99 13.73
C LYS A 82 -18.23 -2.04 14.59
N LYS A 83 -19.07 -1.01 14.49
CA LYS A 83 -20.30 -0.86 15.27
C LYS A 83 -21.51 -1.51 14.61
N ILE A 84 -21.42 -1.84 13.33
CA ILE A 84 -22.42 -2.60 12.60
C ILE A 84 -22.07 -4.09 12.70
N PRO A 85 -22.96 -4.96 13.20
CA PRO A 85 -22.71 -6.40 13.23
C PRO A 85 -22.47 -6.98 11.84
N VAL A 86 -21.46 -7.83 11.70
CA VAL A 86 -21.02 -8.40 10.42
C VAL A 86 -22.11 -9.24 9.74
N ASP A 87 -22.86 -10.03 10.51
CA ASP A 87 -23.95 -10.89 10.04
C ASP A 87 -25.33 -10.41 10.53
N GLY A 88 -25.44 -9.12 10.83
CA GLY A 88 -26.67 -8.55 11.39
C GLY A 88 -26.91 -7.13 10.90
N GLU A 89 -27.99 -6.55 11.41
CA GLU A 89 -28.35 -5.17 11.14
C GLU A 89 -28.36 -4.42 12.47
N VAL A 90 -27.91 -3.17 12.44
CA VAL A 90 -28.13 -2.23 13.53
C VAL A 90 -29.14 -1.22 13.06
N SER A 91 -30.10 -0.90 13.92
CA SER A 91 -30.99 0.19 13.60
C SER A 91 -30.18 1.47 13.56
N PHE A 92 -30.61 2.26 12.63
CA PHE A 92 -29.90 3.40 12.14
C PHE A 92 -29.98 4.51 13.23
N THR A 93 -31.04 4.45 14.07
CA THR A 93 -31.25 5.26 15.28
C THR A 93 -30.33 4.83 16.41
N ASP A 94 -30.16 3.52 16.60
CA ASP A 94 -29.29 3.00 17.65
C ASP A 94 -27.82 3.30 17.34
N LEU A 95 -27.40 3.15 16.08
CA LEU A 95 -26.06 3.48 15.63
C LEU A 95 -25.78 4.99 15.78
N ALA A 96 -26.73 5.84 15.40
CA ALA A 96 -26.65 7.29 15.57
C ALA A 96 -26.52 7.70 17.05
N ALA A 97 -27.29 7.06 17.94
CA ALA A 97 -27.22 7.28 19.38
C ALA A 97 -25.87 6.82 19.98
N ASP A 98 -25.34 5.68 19.51
CA ASP A 98 -24.05 5.14 19.97
C ASP A 98 -22.87 6.03 19.58
N ILE A 99 -22.86 6.60 18.36
CA ILE A 99 -21.77 7.47 17.88
C ILE A 99 -21.99 8.96 18.15
N GLY A 100 -23.19 9.35 18.58
CA GLY A 100 -23.52 10.73 18.94
C GLY A 100 -23.71 11.69 17.76
N ILE A 101 -24.23 11.21 16.61
CA ILE A 101 -24.53 12.05 15.43
C ILE A 101 -25.99 11.93 15.00
N GLU A 102 -26.48 12.86 14.17
CA GLU A 102 -27.81 12.76 13.59
C GLU A 102 -27.87 11.65 12.52
N HIS A 103 -28.95 10.90 12.55
CA HIS A 103 -29.09 9.61 11.89
C HIS A 103 -29.08 9.67 10.34
N GLY A 104 -29.31 10.83 9.74
CA GLY A 104 -29.30 11.03 8.27
C GLY A 104 -27.96 10.76 7.59
N ALA A 105 -26.89 10.51 8.35
CA ALA A 105 -25.53 10.28 7.86
C ALA A 105 -25.15 8.80 7.68
N LEU A 106 -26.06 7.84 7.93
CA LEU A 106 -25.74 6.42 8.02
C LEU A 106 -26.27 5.62 6.82
N ALA A 107 -25.54 4.56 6.42
CA ALA A 107 -25.91 3.56 5.41
C ALA A 107 -25.63 2.12 5.93
N PRO A 108 -26.43 1.10 5.56
CA PRO A 108 -26.09 -0.31 5.88
C PRO A 108 -24.82 -0.75 5.13
N HIS A 109 -24.23 -1.87 5.56
CA HIS A 109 -23.04 -2.40 4.90
C HIS A 109 -23.29 -2.78 3.44
N SER A 110 -22.39 -2.36 2.56
CA SER A 110 -22.09 -3.01 1.27
C SER A 110 -20.89 -3.95 1.42
N ALA A 111 -20.65 -4.84 0.43
CA ALA A 111 -19.43 -5.66 0.36
C ALA A 111 -18.14 -4.84 0.54
N ALA A 112 -18.10 -3.59 0.05
CA ALA A 112 -16.94 -2.72 0.20
C ALA A 112 -16.75 -2.25 1.66
N SER A 113 -17.81 -1.75 2.30
CA SER A 113 -17.72 -1.26 3.68
C SER A 113 -17.53 -2.38 4.71
N ARG A 114 -18.02 -3.59 4.42
CA ARG A 114 -17.83 -4.76 5.29
C ARG A 114 -16.37 -5.16 5.39
N GLN A 115 -15.60 -5.02 4.31
CA GLN A 115 -14.15 -5.30 4.36
C GLN A 115 -13.41 -4.43 5.38
N ILE A 116 -13.90 -3.21 5.65
CA ILE A 116 -13.33 -2.32 6.68
C ILE A 116 -13.58 -2.91 8.08
N ALA A 117 -14.72 -3.58 8.29
CA ALA A 117 -15.04 -4.23 9.57
C ALA A 117 -14.22 -5.53 9.76
N ASP A 118 -14.11 -6.33 8.69
CA ASP A 118 -13.60 -7.70 8.77
C ASP A 118 -12.06 -7.80 8.59
N ASN A 119 -11.43 -6.81 7.96
CA ASN A 119 -10.00 -6.85 7.65
C ASN A 119 -9.26 -5.63 8.18
N LEU A 120 -8.41 -5.85 9.19
CA LEU A 120 -7.62 -4.80 9.83
C LEU A 120 -6.67 -4.05 8.87
N LEU A 121 -6.16 -4.72 7.83
CA LEU A 121 -5.29 -4.09 6.83
C LEU A 121 -6.08 -3.15 5.92
N VAL A 122 -7.30 -3.52 5.55
CA VAL A 122 -8.23 -2.64 4.81
C VAL A 122 -8.60 -1.43 5.67
N ALA A 123 -8.95 -1.65 6.94
CA ALA A 123 -9.22 -0.55 7.88
C ALA A 123 -8.03 0.40 8.01
N SER A 124 -6.82 -0.15 8.18
CA SER A 124 -5.57 0.61 8.26
C SER A 124 -5.32 1.45 7.00
N TRP A 125 -5.59 0.88 5.81
CA TRP A 125 -5.50 1.61 4.54
C TRP A 125 -6.48 2.78 4.48
N VAL A 126 -7.76 2.54 4.82
CA VAL A 126 -8.78 3.60 4.84
C VAL A 126 -8.38 4.72 5.81
N ASP A 127 -8.00 4.36 7.04
CA ASP A 127 -7.61 5.31 8.07
C ASP A 127 -6.40 6.14 7.64
N ALA A 128 -5.35 5.51 7.08
CA ALA A 128 -4.17 6.22 6.59
C ALA A 128 -4.50 7.20 5.44
N ASN A 129 -5.41 6.82 4.55
CA ASN A 129 -5.83 7.70 3.45
C ASN A 129 -6.54 8.96 3.97
N VAL A 130 -7.43 8.82 4.97
CA VAL A 130 -8.28 9.93 5.42
C VAL A 130 -7.68 10.76 6.58
N ASP A 131 -6.69 10.22 7.30
CA ASP A 131 -6.01 10.92 8.39
C ASP A 131 -4.65 11.49 7.99
N GLU A 132 -3.96 10.87 7.03
CA GLU A 132 -2.60 11.27 6.65
C GLU A 132 -2.56 11.86 5.25
N MET A 133 -3.04 11.10 4.25
CA MET A 133 -2.87 11.46 2.84
C MET A 133 -3.82 12.58 2.40
N TRP A 134 -5.09 12.53 2.81
CA TRP A 134 -6.08 13.52 2.39
C TRP A 134 -5.80 14.92 2.95
N PRO A 135 -5.49 15.11 4.25
CA PRO A 135 -5.08 16.42 4.77
C PRO A 135 -3.80 16.95 4.12
N ALA A 136 -2.84 16.07 3.80
CA ALA A 136 -1.64 16.43 3.04
C ALA A 136 -2.00 16.90 1.63
N ALA A 137 -2.88 16.18 0.91
CA ALA A 137 -3.28 16.51 -0.45
C ALA A 137 -3.86 17.93 -0.58
N GLU A 138 -4.58 18.41 0.44
CA GLU A 138 -5.11 19.78 0.49
C GLU A 138 -4.01 20.85 0.53
N LYS A 139 -2.79 20.48 0.94
CA LYS A 139 -1.62 21.37 1.06
C LYS A 139 -0.64 21.28 -0.10
N VAL A 140 -0.91 20.48 -1.14
CA VAL A 140 0.01 20.29 -2.27
C VAL A 140 0.37 21.61 -2.96
N VAL A 141 -0.63 22.45 -3.26
CA VAL A 141 -0.38 23.74 -3.94
C VAL A 141 0.40 24.69 -3.03
N ASP A 142 0.10 24.72 -1.74
CA ASP A 142 0.82 25.53 -0.75
C ASP A 142 2.28 25.08 -0.62
N ALA A 143 2.52 23.77 -0.59
CA ALA A 143 3.86 23.19 -0.53
C ALA A 143 4.67 23.50 -1.78
N LEU A 144 4.08 23.36 -2.97
CA LEU A 144 4.74 23.72 -4.24
C LEU A 144 5.03 25.22 -4.34
N THR A 145 4.19 26.06 -3.75
CA THR A 145 4.42 27.51 -3.70
C THR A 145 5.53 27.86 -2.73
N LYS A 146 5.56 27.23 -1.55
CA LYS A 146 6.56 27.46 -0.50
C LYS A 146 7.92 26.87 -0.86
N TRP A 147 7.93 25.70 -1.49
CA TRP A 147 9.12 24.93 -1.85
C TRP A 147 9.04 24.46 -3.30
N PRO A 148 9.26 25.34 -4.29
CA PRO A 148 9.14 25.00 -5.71
C PRO A 148 10.06 23.86 -6.17
N GLU A 149 11.21 23.70 -5.52
CA GLU A 149 12.18 22.64 -5.82
C GLU A 149 12.05 21.41 -4.92
N ALA A 150 11.29 21.49 -3.82
CA ALA A 150 11.11 20.44 -2.82
C ALA A 150 12.40 19.65 -2.52
N ALA A 151 13.50 20.36 -2.24
CA ALA A 151 14.84 19.78 -2.21
C ALA A 151 15.11 18.92 -0.95
N GLU A 152 14.34 19.12 0.11
CA GLU A 152 14.50 18.43 1.39
C GLU A 152 13.31 17.52 1.71
N VAL A 153 13.57 16.44 2.45
CA VAL A 153 12.58 15.39 2.76
C VAL A 153 11.42 15.83 3.66
N ASN A 154 11.55 16.98 4.31
CA ASN A 154 10.53 17.61 5.12
C ASN A 154 9.83 18.77 4.39
N GLN A 155 10.18 19.06 3.13
CA GLN A 155 9.53 20.07 2.30
C GLN A 155 8.35 19.45 1.54
N THR A 156 7.34 19.00 2.30
CA THR A 156 6.19 18.28 1.76
C THR A 156 4.88 18.90 2.21
N ASP A 157 3.84 18.65 1.43
CA ASP A 157 2.44 18.92 1.75
C ASP A 157 2.02 18.27 3.08
N PHE A 158 2.51 17.06 3.38
CA PHE A 158 2.33 16.41 4.67
C PHE A 158 2.89 17.23 5.84
N SER A 159 4.11 17.77 5.69
CA SER A 159 4.74 18.59 6.72
C SER A 159 3.93 19.85 7.01
N LEU A 160 3.36 20.48 5.98
CA LEU A 160 2.45 21.61 6.14
C LEU A 160 1.14 21.20 6.82
N ALA A 161 0.57 20.05 6.46
CA ALA A 161 -0.68 19.56 7.07
C ALA A 161 -0.51 19.20 8.55
N ASN A 162 0.72 18.87 8.99
CA ASN A 162 1.05 18.52 10.37
C ASN A 162 1.73 19.68 11.13
N ASP A 163 1.82 20.88 10.55
CA ASP A 163 2.50 22.05 11.12
C ASP A 163 3.89 21.72 11.72
N THR A 164 4.72 21.04 10.94
CA THR A 164 6.00 20.47 11.43
C THR A 164 7.14 20.63 10.43
N ASP A 165 8.36 20.64 10.95
CA ASP A 165 9.60 20.59 10.17
C ASP A 165 10.20 19.16 10.11
N LEU A 166 9.49 18.16 10.66
CA LEU A 166 9.95 16.78 10.64
C LEU A 166 9.52 16.06 9.36
N PRO A 167 10.34 15.12 8.84
CA PRO A 167 9.92 14.26 7.72
C PRO A 167 8.82 13.28 8.16
N PHE A 168 8.04 12.81 7.19
CA PHE A 168 6.89 11.91 7.36
C PHE A 168 7.08 10.82 8.42
N TYR A 169 8.09 9.96 8.25
CA TYR A 169 8.32 8.84 9.16
C TYR A 169 8.73 9.27 10.59
N ALA A 170 9.41 10.41 10.74
CA ALA A 170 9.75 10.94 12.06
C ALA A 170 8.51 11.44 12.81
N VAL A 171 7.52 11.98 12.08
CA VAL A 171 6.22 12.36 12.67
C VAL A 171 5.44 11.12 13.08
N LEU A 172 5.39 10.09 12.24
CA LEU A 172 4.72 8.83 12.59
C LEU A 172 5.37 8.16 13.81
N ALA A 173 6.70 8.14 13.90
CA ALA A 173 7.43 7.54 15.02
C ALA A 173 7.11 8.18 16.39
N GLN A 174 6.62 9.42 16.41
CA GLN A 174 6.19 10.09 17.64
C GLN A 174 4.83 9.58 18.16
N ASN A 175 4.07 8.87 17.33
CA ASN A 175 2.76 8.33 17.68
C ASN A 175 2.64 6.87 17.23
N PRO A 176 2.82 5.91 18.17
CA PRO A 176 2.79 4.47 17.86
C PRO A 176 1.53 4.01 17.12
N ASP A 177 0.36 4.59 17.39
CA ASP A 177 -0.88 4.23 16.71
C ASP A 177 -0.92 4.72 15.26
N ARG A 178 -0.42 5.92 14.96
CA ARG A 178 -0.26 6.41 13.59
C ARG A 178 0.73 5.55 12.82
N ALA A 179 1.88 5.23 13.43
CA ALA A 179 2.88 4.35 12.83
C ALA A 179 2.31 2.96 12.52
N ARG A 180 1.57 2.36 13.47
CA ARG A 180 0.92 1.06 13.28
C ARG A 180 -0.10 1.07 12.14
N ARG A 181 -0.98 2.08 12.08
CA ARG A 181 -1.97 2.21 11.00
C ARG A 181 -1.30 2.38 9.65
N PHE A 182 -0.29 3.24 9.55
CA PHE A 182 0.43 3.41 8.28
C PHE A 182 1.18 2.14 7.86
N GLY A 183 1.80 1.43 8.80
CA GLY A 183 2.41 0.11 8.54
C GLY A 183 1.41 -0.90 7.98
N GLY A 184 0.23 -1.02 8.61
CA GLY A 184 -0.85 -1.89 8.11
C GLY A 184 -1.38 -1.48 6.72
N ALA A 185 -1.47 -0.18 6.45
CA ALA A 185 -1.82 0.35 5.13
C ALA A 185 -0.80 -0.06 4.06
N MET A 186 0.49 0.03 4.37
CA MET A 186 1.56 -0.40 3.45
C MET A 186 1.51 -1.91 3.20
N SER A 187 1.27 -2.73 4.23
CA SER A 187 1.08 -4.17 4.04
C SER A 187 -0.14 -4.46 3.15
N PHE A 188 -1.28 -3.78 3.35
CA PHE A 188 -2.45 -3.90 2.45
C PHE A 188 -2.09 -3.54 1.00
N PHE A 189 -1.33 -2.47 0.79
CA PHE A 189 -0.96 -2.01 -0.55
C PHE A 189 -0.19 -3.09 -1.35
N THR A 190 0.58 -3.95 -0.67
CA THR A 190 1.28 -5.08 -1.29
C THR A 190 0.38 -6.24 -1.71
N THR A 191 -0.90 -6.26 -1.33
CA THR A 191 -1.84 -7.30 -1.78
C THR A 191 -2.47 -6.97 -3.14
N GLY A 192 -2.39 -5.72 -3.59
CA GLY A 192 -2.86 -5.29 -4.90
C GLY A 192 -1.99 -5.82 -6.04
N ASP A 193 -2.60 -6.12 -7.19
CA ASP A 193 -1.93 -6.79 -8.30
C ASP A 193 -0.67 -6.06 -8.80
N GLY A 194 -0.75 -4.74 -9.00
CA GLY A 194 0.37 -3.92 -9.50
C GLY A 194 1.58 -3.89 -8.58
N TYR A 195 1.41 -4.26 -7.32
CA TYR A 195 2.41 -4.13 -6.27
C TYR A 195 2.66 -5.43 -5.50
N SER A 196 2.08 -6.52 -6.00
CA SER A 196 2.11 -7.83 -5.39
C SER A 196 3.53 -8.34 -5.15
N LEU A 197 3.74 -9.00 -4.01
CA LEU A 197 4.98 -9.71 -3.69
C LEU A 197 5.29 -10.84 -4.69
N ARG A 198 4.31 -11.29 -5.49
CA ARG A 198 4.56 -12.24 -6.58
C ARG A 198 5.57 -11.70 -7.58
N HIS A 199 5.58 -10.40 -7.87
CA HIS A 199 6.54 -9.80 -8.80
C HIS A 199 7.98 -9.94 -8.32
N LEU A 200 8.19 -9.88 -7.00
CA LEU A 200 9.50 -10.17 -6.39
C LEU A 200 9.83 -11.66 -6.49
N THR A 201 8.91 -12.52 -6.07
CA THR A 201 9.17 -13.95 -5.89
C THR A 201 9.16 -14.75 -7.19
N GLU A 202 8.52 -14.25 -8.24
CA GLU A 202 8.42 -14.88 -9.57
C GLU A 202 9.16 -14.10 -10.66
N GLY A 203 9.26 -12.77 -10.52
CA GLY A 203 9.90 -11.91 -11.52
C GLY A 203 11.43 -11.87 -11.45
N TYR A 204 12.03 -12.40 -10.39
CA TYR A 204 13.48 -12.51 -10.25
C TYR A 204 13.92 -13.98 -10.05
N PRO A 205 14.96 -14.45 -10.75
CA PRO A 205 15.33 -15.88 -10.76
C PRO A 205 16.13 -16.26 -9.50
N TRP A 206 15.50 -16.34 -8.33
CA TRP A 206 16.18 -16.58 -7.05
C TRP A 206 16.94 -17.92 -6.94
N ASP A 207 16.67 -18.89 -7.82
CA ASP A 207 17.29 -20.23 -7.80
C ASP A 207 18.83 -20.22 -7.86
N PHE A 208 19.46 -19.16 -8.40
CA PHE A 208 20.93 -19.08 -8.42
C PHE A 208 21.55 -18.93 -7.03
N VAL A 209 20.80 -18.36 -6.08
CA VAL A 209 21.27 -18.12 -4.70
C VAL A 209 21.33 -19.43 -3.91
N LYS A 210 20.51 -20.44 -4.28
CA LYS A 210 20.44 -21.74 -3.61
C LYS A 210 20.17 -21.59 -2.11
N SER A 211 21.15 -21.91 -1.26
CA SER A 211 21.12 -21.77 0.21
C SER A 211 21.87 -20.52 0.71
N GLY A 212 22.06 -19.54 -0.17
CA GLY A 212 22.76 -18.30 0.09
C GLY A 212 21.97 -17.29 0.92
N THR A 213 22.57 -16.10 1.09
CA THR A 213 22.04 -15.03 1.93
C THR A 213 21.53 -13.84 1.10
N VAL A 214 20.29 -13.43 1.39
CA VAL A 214 19.66 -12.22 0.86
C VAL A 214 19.53 -11.20 1.99
N ILE A 215 20.02 -9.99 1.77
CA ILE A 215 19.83 -8.86 2.69
C ILE A 215 18.73 -7.97 2.12
N ASP A 216 17.62 -7.83 2.84
CA ASP A 216 16.51 -6.93 2.50
C ASP A 216 16.73 -5.57 3.20
N LEU A 217 17.18 -4.58 2.43
CA LEU A 217 17.63 -3.27 2.92
C LEU A 217 16.47 -2.28 3.02
N GLY A 218 16.11 -1.91 4.25
CA GLY A 218 14.88 -1.15 4.51
C GLY A 218 13.63 -2.00 4.29
N GLY A 219 13.70 -3.30 4.63
CA GLY A 219 12.62 -4.27 4.40
C GLY A 219 11.42 -4.15 5.35
N SER A 220 11.37 -3.08 6.16
CA SER A 220 10.28 -2.81 7.12
C SER A 220 9.99 -4.03 8.02
N HIS A 221 8.72 -4.45 8.09
CA HIS A 221 8.26 -5.57 8.92
C HIS A 221 8.46 -6.95 8.25
N GLY A 222 9.16 -7.01 7.11
CA GLY A 222 9.60 -8.28 6.51
C GLY A 222 8.63 -8.97 5.56
N ASP A 223 7.53 -8.34 5.15
CA ASP A 223 6.53 -8.95 4.24
C ASP A 223 7.18 -9.59 2.99
N ALA A 224 8.10 -8.86 2.35
CA ALA A 224 8.86 -9.33 1.20
C ALA A 224 9.80 -10.50 1.54
N ALA A 225 10.52 -10.40 2.66
CA ALA A 225 11.41 -11.45 3.15
C ALA A 225 10.65 -12.74 3.50
N PHE A 226 9.48 -12.64 4.14
CA PHE A 226 8.64 -13.79 4.45
C PHE A 226 8.08 -14.44 3.18
N ALA A 227 7.60 -13.65 2.22
CA ALA A 227 7.14 -14.19 0.93
C ALA A 227 8.27 -14.92 0.19
N LEU A 228 9.48 -14.37 0.22
CA LEU A 228 10.66 -14.99 -0.39
C LEU A 228 11.03 -16.31 0.31
N ALA A 229 11.12 -16.30 1.65
CA ALA A 229 11.45 -17.50 2.44
C ALA A 229 10.38 -18.60 2.35
N LYS A 230 9.09 -18.24 2.20
CA LYS A 230 8.01 -19.21 1.97
C LYS A 230 8.18 -19.95 0.65
N LYS A 231 8.62 -19.25 -0.41
CA LYS A 231 8.82 -19.85 -1.74
C LYS A 231 10.17 -20.55 -1.88
N TYR A 232 11.21 -20.03 -1.22
CA TYR A 232 12.56 -20.57 -1.26
C TYR A 232 13.07 -20.83 0.17
N PRO A 233 12.66 -21.96 0.79
CA PRO A 233 12.94 -22.24 2.21
C PRO A 233 14.42 -22.33 2.57
N ASP A 234 15.28 -22.63 1.58
CA ASP A 234 16.73 -22.73 1.77
C ASP A 234 17.43 -21.37 1.83
N LEU A 235 16.78 -20.28 1.41
CA LEU A 235 17.35 -18.95 1.49
C LEU A 235 17.42 -18.47 2.94
N LYS A 236 18.55 -17.86 3.29
CA LYS A 236 18.66 -17.06 4.51
C LYS A 236 18.34 -15.62 4.18
N VAL A 237 17.26 -15.08 4.73
CA VAL A 237 16.89 -13.67 4.51
C VAL A 237 17.14 -12.86 5.77
N ILE A 238 17.85 -11.75 5.64
CA ILE A 238 18.15 -10.82 6.74
C ILE A 238 17.50 -9.48 6.41
N VAL A 239 16.50 -9.10 7.19
CA VAL A 239 15.83 -7.80 7.07
C VAL A 239 16.61 -6.77 7.88
N GLN A 240 17.10 -5.73 7.20
CA GLN A 240 17.85 -4.64 7.82
C GLN A 240 16.98 -3.38 7.93
N GLU A 241 16.83 -2.90 9.16
CA GLU A 241 15.95 -1.77 9.49
C GLU A 241 16.47 -0.97 10.69
N LEU A 242 15.86 0.20 10.92
CA LEU A 242 16.17 1.05 12.07
C LEU A 242 15.78 0.38 13.41
N PRO A 243 16.43 0.74 14.54
CA PRO A 243 16.23 0.08 15.84
C PRO A 243 14.77 -0.05 16.26
N GLU A 244 13.98 1.00 16.08
CA GLU A 244 12.57 1.07 16.44
C GLU A 244 11.69 0.14 15.59
N VAL A 245 12.02 -0.05 14.31
CA VAL A 245 11.26 -0.95 13.41
C VAL A 245 11.58 -2.40 13.75
N VAL A 246 12.87 -2.71 13.93
CA VAL A 246 13.31 -4.05 14.34
C VAL A 246 12.70 -4.46 15.69
N ALA A 247 12.63 -3.54 16.66
CA ALA A 247 12.04 -3.81 17.97
C ALA A 247 10.55 -4.16 17.91
N ASN A 248 9.82 -3.69 16.89
CA ASN A 248 8.40 -3.95 16.69
C ASN A 248 8.11 -5.07 15.68
N SER A 249 9.15 -5.64 15.07
CA SER A 249 9.03 -6.72 14.10
C SER A 249 8.91 -8.08 14.77
N LYS A 250 8.19 -9.01 14.12
CA LYS A 250 7.97 -10.36 14.63
C LYS A 250 8.50 -11.39 13.63
N GLU A 251 9.42 -12.23 14.08
CA GLU A 251 9.92 -13.34 13.28
C GLU A 251 8.88 -14.46 13.19
N GLU A 252 8.76 -15.09 12.03
CA GLU A 252 8.03 -16.34 11.85
C GLU A 252 9.00 -17.51 12.08
N GLU A 253 8.88 -18.26 13.18
CA GLU A 253 9.83 -19.32 13.57
C GLU A 253 10.04 -20.40 12.49
N ALA A 254 9.04 -20.62 11.64
CA ALA A 254 9.10 -21.60 10.54
C ALA A 254 9.91 -21.12 9.32
N LEU A 255 10.31 -19.84 9.27
CA LEU A 255 11.00 -19.25 8.15
C LEU A 255 12.43 -18.85 8.52
N ASN A 256 13.35 -18.97 7.56
CA ASN A 256 14.74 -18.55 7.73
C ASN A 256 14.90 -17.03 7.50
N VAL A 257 14.14 -16.24 8.26
CA VAL A 257 14.14 -14.78 8.23
C VAL A 257 14.59 -14.26 9.59
N LYS A 258 15.56 -13.32 9.57
CA LYS A 258 16.06 -12.64 10.79
C LYS A 258 16.05 -11.13 10.61
N PHE A 259 15.72 -10.41 11.67
CA PHE A 259 15.85 -8.95 11.68
C PHE A 259 17.21 -8.52 12.24
N MET A 260 17.78 -7.48 11.63
CA MET A 260 19.05 -6.91 12.02
C MET A 260 18.94 -5.39 12.06
N ILE A 261 19.32 -4.78 13.18
CA ILE A 261 19.42 -3.33 13.28
C ILE A 261 20.54 -2.85 12.37
N HIS A 262 20.22 -2.03 11.38
CA HIS A 262 21.18 -1.41 10.50
C HIS A 262 20.63 -0.13 9.85
N ASP A 263 21.40 0.95 9.96
CA ASP A 263 21.21 2.14 9.14
C ASP A 263 21.87 1.90 7.78
N LEU A 264 21.07 1.86 6.71
CA LEU A 264 21.52 1.60 5.33
C LEU A 264 22.54 2.62 4.80
N PHE A 265 22.69 3.78 5.44
CA PHE A 265 23.70 4.77 5.10
C PHE A 265 25.07 4.49 5.76
N GLN A 266 25.12 3.54 6.69
CA GLN A 266 26.37 3.06 7.29
C GLN A 266 27.00 1.95 6.43
N PRO A 267 28.31 1.68 6.58
CA PRO A 267 28.95 0.58 5.88
C PRO A 267 28.26 -0.75 6.16
N GLN A 268 27.86 -1.47 5.10
CA GLN A 268 27.16 -2.76 5.20
C GLN A 268 27.97 -3.78 6.04
N PRO A 269 27.47 -4.26 7.19
CA PRO A 269 28.19 -5.18 8.07
C PRO A 269 28.39 -6.60 7.50
N ILE A 270 27.48 -7.07 6.65
CA ILE A 270 27.53 -8.42 6.07
C ILE A 270 28.24 -8.36 4.71
N LYS A 271 29.39 -9.04 4.58
CA LYS A 271 30.27 -8.93 3.40
C LYS A 271 30.16 -10.08 2.43
N ASP A 272 29.44 -11.13 2.79
CA ASP A 272 29.36 -12.41 2.10
C ASP A 272 27.93 -12.75 1.68
N ALA A 273 27.05 -11.75 1.60
CA ALA A 273 25.71 -11.93 1.06
C ALA A 273 25.72 -12.07 -0.46
N ASP A 274 24.87 -12.95 -0.96
CA ASP A 274 24.67 -13.20 -2.40
C ASP A 274 23.84 -12.09 -3.05
N VAL A 275 22.85 -11.54 -2.33
CA VAL A 275 21.97 -10.48 -2.84
C VAL A 275 21.77 -9.39 -1.79
N ASN A 276 21.91 -8.13 -2.22
CA ASN A 276 21.39 -6.97 -1.50
C ASN A 276 20.14 -6.49 -2.25
N LEU A 277 18.98 -6.57 -1.60
CA LEU A 277 17.67 -6.24 -2.15
C LEU A 277 17.24 -4.86 -1.63
N PHE A 278 16.82 -4.00 -2.56
CA PHE A 278 16.05 -2.80 -2.27
C PHE A 278 14.67 -2.94 -2.92
N ARG A 279 13.59 -2.79 -2.15
CA ARG A 279 12.22 -2.82 -2.66
C ARG A 279 11.46 -1.63 -2.11
N TRP A 280 11.16 -0.66 -2.97
CA TRP A 280 10.51 0.63 -2.63
C TRP A 280 11.23 1.46 -1.57
N THR A 281 12.48 1.13 -1.27
CA THR A 281 13.33 1.92 -0.39
C THR A 281 13.82 3.18 -1.11
N CYS A 282 14.07 3.10 -2.42
CA CYS A 282 14.77 4.12 -3.20
C CYS A 282 13.89 5.34 -3.54
N THR A 283 12.57 5.22 -3.41
CA THR A 283 11.59 6.30 -3.63
C THR A 283 11.43 7.22 -2.42
N THR A 284 11.98 6.85 -1.26
CA THR A 284 11.99 7.74 -0.09
C THR A 284 12.83 8.98 -0.40
N GLY A 285 12.37 10.18 -0.01
CA GLY A 285 12.98 11.46 -0.41
C GLY A 285 14.48 11.62 -0.08
N ARG A 286 15.01 10.81 0.86
CA ARG A 286 16.45 10.78 1.20
C ARG A 286 17.29 10.11 0.10
N ILE A 287 16.70 9.21 -0.67
CA ILE A 287 17.37 8.46 -1.75
C ILE A 287 17.05 9.10 -3.12
N SER A 288 15.89 9.76 -3.30
CA SER A 288 15.56 10.46 -4.55
C SER A 288 16.44 11.69 -4.85
N THR A 289 16.91 12.43 -3.86
CA THR A 289 17.96 13.47 -4.06
C THR A 289 19.33 12.83 -4.33
N ALA A 290 19.56 11.61 -3.85
CA ALA A 290 20.76 10.83 -4.15
C ALA A 290 20.77 10.23 -5.57
N TYR A 291 19.63 10.18 -6.28
CA TYR A 291 19.54 9.67 -7.67
C TYR A 291 20.42 10.44 -8.65
N ARG A 292 20.60 11.77 -8.47
CA ARG A 292 21.49 12.56 -9.35
C ARG A 292 22.97 12.23 -9.16
N TYR A 293 23.35 11.47 -8.12
CA TYR A 293 24.73 11.18 -7.75
C TYR A 293 24.99 9.71 -7.38
N PHE A 294 24.15 8.77 -7.81
CA PHE A 294 24.20 7.36 -7.39
C PHE A 294 25.46 6.62 -7.91
N VAL A 295 26.57 6.84 -7.23
CA VAL A 295 27.60 5.85 -6.94
C VAL A 295 27.33 5.44 -5.50
N PHE A 296 27.22 4.15 -5.19
CA PHE A 296 27.18 3.64 -3.81
C PHE A 296 28.41 4.14 -3.04
N LYS A 297 28.36 5.36 -2.49
CA LYS A 297 29.43 5.93 -1.67
C LYS A 297 29.35 5.25 -0.29
N GLY A 298 29.83 4.02 -0.21
CA GLY A 298 29.99 3.27 1.05
C GLY A 298 29.52 1.81 1.01
N VAL A 299 28.54 1.48 0.16
CA VAL A 299 28.12 0.07 -0.04
C VAL A 299 28.98 -0.54 -1.14
N LYS A 300 30.10 -1.14 -0.74
CA LYS A 300 30.92 -1.94 -1.65
C LYS A 300 30.21 -3.28 -1.86
N GLN A 301 29.66 -3.48 -3.06
CA GLN A 301 29.18 -4.79 -3.51
C GLN A 301 30.32 -5.80 -3.33
N PRO A 302 30.16 -6.85 -2.51
CA PRO A 302 31.13 -7.92 -2.45
C PRO A 302 31.36 -8.54 -3.83
N GLU A 303 32.59 -8.94 -4.11
CA GLU A 303 32.90 -9.63 -5.36
C GLU A 303 32.10 -10.93 -5.43
N GLY A 304 31.24 -11.06 -6.45
CA GLY A 304 30.32 -12.20 -6.62
C GLY A 304 28.88 -11.99 -6.11
N SER A 305 28.59 -10.92 -5.37
CA SER A 305 27.20 -10.62 -4.97
C SER A 305 26.43 -9.96 -6.12
N ARG A 306 25.09 -9.94 -6.04
CA ARG A 306 24.22 -9.14 -6.90
C ARG A 306 23.52 -8.05 -6.10
N LEU A 307 23.15 -6.99 -6.80
CA LEU A 307 22.24 -5.96 -6.32
C LEU A 307 20.91 -6.16 -7.05
N ALA A 308 19.82 -6.30 -6.29
CA ALA A 308 18.46 -6.37 -6.81
C ALA A 308 17.70 -5.11 -6.37
N ILE A 309 17.17 -4.36 -7.33
CA ILE A 309 16.32 -3.19 -7.08
C ILE A 309 14.97 -3.47 -7.71
N LEU A 310 13.92 -3.50 -6.89
CA LEU A 310 12.54 -3.62 -7.33
C LEU A 310 11.82 -2.29 -7.08
N GLU A 311 11.62 -1.53 -8.15
CA GLU A 311 11.01 -0.19 -8.13
C GLU A 311 10.09 0.01 -9.33
N THR A 312 9.18 0.98 -9.21
CA THR A 312 8.39 1.44 -10.35
C THR A 312 9.32 2.10 -11.37
N VAL A 313 9.29 1.60 -12.61
CA VAL A 313 9.98 2.22 -13.74
C VAL A 313 8.96 3.05 -14.51
N TRP A 314 9.22 4.35 -14.60
CA TRP A 314 8.44 5.25 -15.44
C TRP A 314 9.08 5.28 -16.82
N ASP A 315 8.34 4.86 -17.85
CA ASP A 315 8.76 5.06 -19.23
C ASP A 315 8.70 6.57 -19.54
N ALA A 316 9.82 7.12 -20.00
CA ALA A 316 9.96 8.54 -20.35
C ALA A 316 9.43 8.84 -21.76
#